data_AF-A0A9D4XM22-F1
#
_entry.id   AF-A0A9D4XM22-F1
#
_cell.length_a   1.000
_cell.length_b   1.000
_cell.length_c   1.000
_cell.angle_alpha   90.00
_cell.angle_beta   90.00
_cell.angle_gamma   90.00
#
_symmetry.space_group_name_H-M   'P 1'
#
loop_
_entity.id
_entity.type
_entity.pdbx_description
1 polymer ?
#
loop_
_entity_poly.entity_id
_entity_poly.type
_entity_poly.pdbx_seq_one_letter_code
_entity_poly.pdbx_strand_id
1 'polypeptide(L)'
;MEELKQVPDDTNVYKSIGKTFVLETKATLMNEQENKFKESETSITALHSSKEYLEKQIAEVENNLRELLQQDPGLARQIMSMNV
;
A
#
# COMPACT_ATOMS: atom_id res chain seq x y z
N MET A 1 -11.66 7.15 15.70
CA MET A 1 -11.70 8.46 16.39
C MET A 1 -13.10 8.85 16.84
N GLU A 2 -14.15 8.46 16.12
CA GLU A 2 -15.54 8.81 16.48
C GLU A 2 -15.93 8.43 17.92
N GLU A 3 -15.49 7.28 18.42
CA GLU A 3 -15.76 6.85 19.79
C GLU A 3 -15.13 7.78 20.85
N LEU A 4 -13.88 8.21 20.65
CA LEU A 4 -13.20 9.14 21.56
C LEU A 4 -13.83 10.54 21.51
N LYS A 5 -14.40 10.96 20.38
CA LYS A 5 -15.07 12.27 20.27
C LYS A 5 -16.33 12.37 21.14
N GLN A 6 -16.99 11.25 21.41
CA GLN A 6 -18.27 11.20 22.14
C GLN A 6 -18.09 11.23 23.66
N VAL A 7 -16.88 11.00 24.18
CA VAL A 7 -16.62 11.01 25.63
C VAL A 7 -16.13 12.39 26.12
N PRO A 8 -16.46 12.80 27.36
CA PRO A 8 -15.93 14.02 27.97
C PRO A 8 -14.39 14.09 28.00
N ASP A 9 -13.81 15.28 27.98
CA ASP A 9 -12.36 15.46 27.93
C ASP A 9 -11.63 15.06 29.22
N ASP A 10 -12.34 15.07 30.34
CA ASP A 10 -11.86 14.62 31.66
C ASP A 10 -11.99 13.10 31.86
N THR A 11 -12.47 12.37 30.86
CA THR A 11 -12.59 10.92 30.93
C THR A 11 -11.20 10.29 30.91
N ASN A 12 -10.93 9.43 31.89
CA ASN A 12 -9.74 8.58 31.88
C ASN A 12 -9.75 7.67 30.65
N VAL A 13 -8.78 7.84 29.77
CA VAL A 13 -8.61 7.01 28.58
C VAL A 13 -7.34 6.19 28.70
N TYR A 14 -7.35 5.01 28.10
CA TYR A 14 -6.23 4.07 28.23
C TYR A 14 -5.72 3.65 26.86
N LYS A 15 -4.41 3.79 26.68
CA LYS A 15 -3.69 3.31 25.49
C LYS A 15 -3.28 1.86 25.70
N SER A 16 -3.58 1.00 24.74
CA SER A 16 -3.06 -0.38 24.74
C SER A 16 -1.60 -0.39 24.27
N ILE A 17 -0.74 -1.03 25.06
CA ILE A 17 0.66 -1.32 24.73
C ILE A 17 0.90 -2.81 25.02
N GLY A 18 0.88 -3.62 23.96
CA GLY A 18 0.99 -5.07 24.07
C GLY A 18 -0.18 -5.66 24.87
N LYS A 19 0.09 -6.22 26.05
CA LYS A 19 -0.93 -6.77 26.97
C LYS A 19 -1.30 -5.82 28.12
N THR A 20 -0.76 -4.60 28.11
CA THR A 20 -0.95 -3.62 29.19
C THR A 20 -1.73 -2.41 28.70
N PHE A 21 -2.39 -1.72 29.63
CA PHE A 21 -3.12 -0.49 29.39
C PHE A 21 -2.53 0.63 30.23
N VAL A 22 -2.18 1.74 29.60
CA VAL A 22 -1.56 2.90 30.24
C VAL A 22 -2.52 4.06 30.20
N LEU A 23 -2.72 4.72 31.35
CA LEU A 23 -3.53 5.93 31.45
C LEU A 23 -2.90 7.04 30.61
N GLU A 24 -3.71 7.65 29.76
CA GLU A 24 -3.31 8.75 28.88
C GLU A 24 -4.38 9.83 28.85
N THR A 25 -4.07 10.98 28.27
CA THR A 25 -5.09 11.98 28.00
C THR A 25 -5.81 11.71 26.68
N LYS A 26 -7.09 12.10 26.60
CA LYS A 26 -7.86 12.03 25.35
C LYS A 26 -7.18 12.80 24.22
N ALA A 27 -6.61 13.96 24.52
CA ALA A 27 -5.90 14.79 23.54
C ALA A 27 -4.68 14.08 22.96
N THR A 28 -3.86 13.44 23.81
CA THR A 28 -2.69 12.66 23.37
C THR A 28 -3.13 11.53 22.43
N LEU A 29 -4.10 10.71 22.86
CA LEU A 29 -4.57 9.58 22.07
C LEU A 29 -5.20 9.99 20.73
N MET A 30 -5.96 11.08 20.71
CA MET A 30 -6.54 11.63 19.48
C MET A 30 -5.47 12.08 18.49
N ASN A 31 -4.47 12.83 18.96
CA ASN A 31 -3.35 13.29 18.11
C ASN A 31 -2.52 12.13 17.58
N GLU A 32 -2.21 11.13 18.42
CA GLU A 32 -1.50 9.93 17.95
C GLU A 32 -2.28 9.17 16.89
N GLN A 33 -3.60 9.04 17.06
CA GLN A 33 -4.45 8.33 16.10
C GLN A 33 -4.56 9.11 14.78
N GLU A 34 -4.65 10.43 14.83
CA GLU A 34 -4.62 11.32 13.65
C GLU A 34 -3.30 11.19 12.89
N ASN A 35 -2.16 11.19 13.60
CA ASN A 35 -0.86 11.02 12.97
C ASN A 35 -0.73 9.64 12.30
N LYS A 36 -1.12 8.57 13.00
CA LYS A 36 -1.15 7.21 12.42
C LYS A 36 -2.04 7.11 11.19
N PHE A 37 -3.18 7.79 11.20
CA PHE A 37 -4.08 7.83 10.06
C PHE A 37 -3.41 8.50 8.86
N LYS A 38 -2.82 9.69 9.03
CA LYS A 38 -2.08 10.40 7.98
C LYS A 38 -0.89 9.62 7.43
N GLU A 39 -0.12 8.98 8.30
CA GLU A 39 1.00 8.11 7.89
C GLU A 39 0.51 6.92 7.06
N SER A 40 -0.62 6.33 7.46
CA SER A 40 -1.25 5.23 6.73
C SER A 40 -1.77 5.68 5.36
N GLU A 41 -2.43 6.84 5.28
CA GLU A 41 -2.88 7.41 4.01
C GLU A 41 -1.70 7.69 3.08
N THR A 42 -0.63 8.30 3.59
CA THR A 42 0.60 8.57 2.83
C THR A 42 1.20 7.27 2.29
N SER A 43 1.24 6.22 3.11
CA SER A 43 1.74 4.90 2.72
C SER A 43 0.87 4.26 1.64
N ILE A 44 -0.46 4.36 1.77
CA ILE A 44 -1.41 3.86 0.77
C ILE A 44 -1.21 4.58 -0.56
N THR A 45 -1.11 5.91 -0.56
CA THR A 45 -0.88 6.68 -1.78
C THR A 45 0.43 6.28 -2.45
N ALA A 46 1.52 6.14 -1.69
CA ALA A 46 2.81 5.71 -2.23
C ALA A 46 2.75 4.31 -2.84
N LEU A 47 2.09 3.35 -2.16
CA LEU A 47 1.89 2.00 -2.67
C LEU A 47 1.03 1.98 -3.93
N HIS A 48 -0.01 2.81 -4.00
CA HIS A 48 -0.86 2.93 -5.18
C HIS A 48 -0.06 3.44 -6.38
N SER A 49 0.71 4.51 -6.21
CA SER A 49 1.57 5.04 -7.28
C SER A 49 2.63 4.02 -7.73
N SER A 50 3.22 3.28 -6.80
CA SER A 50 4.18 2.22 -7.12
C SER A 50 3.52 1.08 -7.91
N LYS A 51 2.31 0.67 -7.52
CA LYS A 51 1.52 -0.33 -8.25
C LYS A 51 1.25 0.12 -9.68
N GLU A 52 0.70 1.32 -9.87
CA GLU A 52 0.37 1.84 -11.21
C GLU A 52 1.62 1.94 -12.10
N TYR A 53 2.75 2.33 -11.52
CA TYR A 53 4.02 2.35 -12.23
C TYR A 53 4.42 0.95 -12.71
N LEU A 54 4.39 -0.05 -11.82
CA LEU A 54 4.73 -1.43 -12.17
C LEU A 54 3.78 -2.03 -13.22
N GLU A 55 2.48 -1.76 -13.12
CA GLU A 55 1.48 -2.21 -14.10
C GLU A 55 1.77 -1.63 -15.49
N LYS A 56 2.15 -0.35 -15.58
CA LYS A 56 2.57 0.28 -16.85
C LYS A 56 3.84 -0.35 -17.40
N GLN A 57 4.85 -0.58 -16.56
CA GLN A 57 6.10 -1.22 -16.98
C GLN A 57 5.86 -2.63 -17.52
N ILE A 58 4.98 -3.42 -16.89
CA ILE A 58 4.63 -4.76 -17.37
C ILE A 58 3.96 -4.67 -18.73
N ALA A 59 2.96 -3.79 -18.89
CA ALA A 59 2.26 -3.63 -20.17
C ALA A 59 3.21 -3.20 -21.29
N GLU A 60 4.14 -2.29 -21.01
CA GLU A 60 5.16 -1.85 -21.96
C GLU A 60 6.09 -3.00 -22.37
N VAL A 61 6.61 -3.75 -21.39
CA VAL A 61 7.48 -4.91 -21.65
C VAL A 61 6.76 -5.99 -22.45
N GLU A 62 5.51 -6.30 -22.12
CA GLU A 62 4.68 -7.24 -22.88
C GLU A 62 4.45 -6.81 -24.32
N ASN A 63 4.18 -5.51 -24.54
CA ASN A 63 4.02 -4.97 -25.88
C ASN A 63 5.32 -5.03 -26.68
N ASN A 64 6.44 -4.60 -26.10
CA ASN A 64 7.75 -4.66 -26.73
C ASN A 64 8.13 -6.11 -27.13
N LEU A 65 7.86 -7.09 -26.26
CA LEU A 65 8.08 -8.50 -26.56
C LEU A 65 7.18 -8.99 -27.70
N ARG A 66 5.90 -8.60 -27.69
CA ARG A 66 4.96 -8.96 -28.78
C ARG A 66 5.43 -8.40 -30.12
N GLU A 67 5.85 -7.14 -30.16
CA GLU A 67 6.37 -6.50 -31.36
C GLU A 67 7.64 -7.20 -31.86
N LEU A 68 8.58 -7.53 -30.97
CA LEU A 68 9.81 -8.24 -31.33
C LEU A 68 9.52 -9.61 -31.99
N LEU A 69 8.59 -10.38 -31.43
CA LEU A 69 8.19 -11.68 -31.97
C LEU A 69 7.44 -11.57 -33.31
N GLN A 70 6.70 -10.48 -33.52
CA GLN A 70 6.04 -10.21 -34.80
C GLN A 70 7.04 -9.81 -35.90
N GLN A 71 8.09 -9.06 -35.53
CA GLN A 71 9.14 -8.66 -36.46
C GLN A 71 10.01 -9.83 -36.92
N ASP A 72 10.25 -10.82 -36.05
CA ASP A 72 11.00 -12.03 -36.39
C ASP A 72 10.21 -13.32 -36.08
N PRO A 73 9.42 -13.82 -37.05
CA PRO A 73 8.71 -15.09 -36.94
C PRO A 73 9.63 -16.30 -36.77
N GLY A 74 10.90 -16.22 -37.17
CA GLY A 74 11.90 -17.27 -37.00
C GLY A 74 12.31 -17.39 -35.53
N LEU A 75 12.61 -16.25 -34.90
CA LEU A 75 12.87 -16.15 -33.47
C LEU A 75 11.68 -16.66 -32.63
N ALA A 76 10.45 -16.30 -33.01
CA ALA A 76 9.25 -16.79 -32.32
C ALA A 76 9.11 -18.32 -32.37
N ARG A 77 9.37 -18.94 -33.54
CA ARG A 77 9.39 -20.40 -33.66
C ARG A 77 10.50 -21.05 -32.84
N GLN A 78 11.69 -20.44 -32.81
CA GLN A 78 12.82 -20.96 -32.06
C GLN A 78 12.54 -20.95 -30.54
N ILE A 79 12.01 -19.84 -30.00
CA ILE A 79 11.60 -19.75 -28.59
C ILE A 79 10.52 -20.79 -28.25
N MET A 80 9.49 -20.93 -29.09
CA MET A 80 8.45 -21.94 -28.88
C MET A 80 8.97 -23.38 -28.93
N SER A 81 10.03 -23.64 -29.69
CA SER A 81 10.67 -24.97 -29.78
C SER A 81 11.64 -25.30 -28.64
N MET A 82 12.07 -24.30 -27.86
CA MET A 82 13.00 -24.48 -26.73
C MET A 82 12.32 -24.99 -25.44
N ASN A 83 10.99 -25.06 -25.40
CA ASN A 83 10.23 -25.59 -24.25
C ASN A 83 9.95 -27.11 -24.36
N VAL A 84 10.96 -27.91 -24.71
CA VAL A 84 10.92 -29.39 -24.56
C VAL A 84 11.86 -29.83 -23.45
#